data_AF-A0A7J9JL84-F1
#
_entry.id   AF-A0A7J9JL84-F1
#
_cell.length_a   1.000
_cell.length_b   1.000
_cell.length_c   1.000
_cell.angle_alpha   90.00
_cell.angle_beta   90.00
_cell.angle_gamma   90.00
#
_symmetry.space_group_name_H-M   'P 1'
#
loop_
_entity.id
_entity.type
_entity.pdbx_description
1 polymer ?
#
loop_
_entity_poly.entity_id
_entity_poly.type
_entity_poly.pdbx_seq_one_letter_code
_entity_poly.pdbx_strand_id
1 'polypeptide(L)'
;MQGGGGEFDTITKAIESVPSGNTKRVIISIRPRSYKEKIRIERNKPFITLLRDPKNMPNLTFDGTAKQYGTIDSATLITECSYFVGANLNIEHYS
;
A
#
# COMPACT_ATOMS: atom_id res chain seq x y z
N MET A 1 -4.69 -22.32 19.74
CA MET A 1 -3.90 -21.81 18.60
C MET A 1 -4.65 -20.62 18.01
N GLN A 2 -4.31 -19.38 18.39
CA GLN A 2 -4.89 -18.19 17.74
C GLN A 2 -4.03 -17.87 16.52
N GLY A 3 -4.59 -18.11 15.33
CA GLY A 3 -3.98 -17.78 14.05
C GLY A 3 -3.83 -16.27 13.92
N GLY A 4 -2.67 -15.76 14.33
CA GLY A 4 -2.32 -14.34 14.27
C GLY A 4 -2.04 -13.87 12.84
N GLY A 5 -2.99 -14.03 11.92
CA GLY A 5 -2.99 -13.44 10.57
C GLY A 5 -3.75 -12.12 10.59
N GLY A 6 -3.30 -11.10 9.86
CA GLY A 6 -4.05 -9.84 9.75
C GLY A 6 -5.35 -10.07 8.99
N GLU A 7 -6.25 -9.08 8.99
CA GLU A 7 -7.55 -9.18 8.29
C GLU A 7 -7.40 -9.38 6.76
N PHE A 8 -6.25 -8.99 6.19
CA PHE A 8 -5.98 -9.10 4.75
C PHE A 8 -4.59 -9.68 4.46
N ASP A 9 -4.53 -10.47 3.38
CA ASP A 9 -3.28 -11.03 2.84
C ASP A 9 -2.52 -10.08 1.91
N THR A 10 -3.10 -8.94 1.52
CA THR A 10 -2.45 -7.95 0.64
C THR A 10 -2.81 -6.53 1.05
N ILE A 11 -1.96 -5.56 0.68
CA ILE A 11 -2.20 -4.14 0.94
C ILE A 11 -3.32 -3.65 0.04
N THR A 12 -3.40 -4.14 -1.20
CA THR A 12 -4.48 -3.81 -2.14
C THR A 12 -5.86 -4.17 -1.58
N LYS A 13 -6.04 -5.39 -1.05
CA LYS A 13 -7.33 -5.81 -0.45
C LYS A 13 -7.72 -4.95 0.75
N ALA A 14 -6.73 -4.54 1.56
CA ALA A 14 -6.96 -3.66 2.70
C ALA A 14 -7.37 -2.24 2.28
N ILE A 15 -6.85 -1.74 1.14
CA ILE A 15 -7.28 -0.46 0.56
C ILE A 15 -8.69 -0.59 -0.05
N GLU A 16 -8.97 -1.70 -0.71
CA GLU A 16 -10.27 -1.98 -1.33
C GLU A 16 -11.41 -2.03 -0.31
N SER A 17 -11.17 -2.53 0.90
CA SER A 17 -12.16 -2.56 1.98
C SER A 17 -12.56 -1.18 2.52
N VAL A 18 -11.76 -0.13 2.27
CA VAL A 18 -12.11 1.25 2.63
C VAL A 18 -13.24 1.77 1.72
N PRO A 19 -14.37 2.26 2.26
CA PRO A 19 -15.46 2.77 1.44
C PRO A 19 -15.03 3.94 0.54
N SER A 20 -15.59 4.01 -0.68
CA SER A 20 -15.46 5.19 -1.53
C SER A 20 -16.11 6.40 -0.87
N GLY A 21 -15.49 7.58 -1.02
CA GLY A 21 -15.93 8.81 -0.38
C GLY A 21 -15.66 8.86 1.13
N ASN A 22 -14.78 7.98 1.64
CA ASN A 22 -14.42 7.94 3.06
C ASN A 22 -14.02 9.32 3.59
N THR A 23 -14.68 9.80 4.63
CA THR A 23 -14.42 11.12 5.23
C THR A 23 -13.61 11.06 6.53
N LYS A 24 -13.27 9.85 6.99
CA LYS A 24 -12.59 9.61 8.27
C LYS A 24 -11.23 8.97 8.06
N ARG A 25 -10.26 9.24 8.93
CA ARG A 25 -8.94 8.62 8.83
C ARG A 25 -9.03 7.10 9.02
N VAL A 26 -8.59 6.35 8.01
CA VAL A 26 -8.42 4.89 8.11
C VAL A 26 -6.94 4.56 8.16
N ILE A 27 -6.54 3.85 9.21
CA ILE A 27 -5.17 3.41 9.45
C ILE A 27 -5.06 1.93 9.10
N ILE A 28 -4.24 1.62 8.10
CA ILE A 28 -3.91 0.26 7.70
C ILE A 28 -2.50 -0.06 8.21
N SER A 29 -2.42 -0.90 9.25
CA SER A 29 -1.14 -1.35 9.79
C SER A 29 -0.57 -2.50 8.95
N ILE A 30 0.61 -2.30 8.39
CA ILE A 30 1.22 -3.26 7.46
C ILE A 30 2.12 -4.22 8.22
N ARG A 31 2.04 -5.53 7.94
CA ARG A 31 2.90 -6.51 8.62
C ARG A 31 4.35 -6.41 8.11
N PRO A 32 5.37 -6.76 8.91
CA PRO A 32 6.76 -6.58 8.55
C PRO A 32 7.23 -7.71 7.64
N ARG A 33 6.84 -7.65 6.37
CA ARG A 33 7.21 -8.61 5.34
C ARG A 33 7.34 -7.91 3.98
N SER A 34 7.74 -8.67 2.98
CA SER A 34 7.73 -8.21 1.59
C SER A 34 6.36 -8.40 0.95
N TYR A 35 5.93 -7.39 0.22
CA TYR A 35 4.69 -7.32 -0.54
C TYR A 35 5.06 -7.00 -1.99
N LYS A 36 4.96 -8.02 -2.85
CA LYS A 36 5.17 -7.86 -4.29
C LYS A 36 3.82 -7.62 -4.97
N GLU A 37 3.40 -6.37 -5.03
CA GLU A 37 2.10 -5.97 -5.58
C GLU A 37 2.16 -4.55 -6.13
N LYS A 38 1.37 -4.28 -7.17
CA LYS A 38 1.14 -2.92 -7.65
C LYS A 38 0.06 -2.29 -6.80
N ILE A 39 0.41 -1.25 -6.05
CA ILE A 39 -0.53 -0.63 -5.10
C ILE A 39 -1.02 0.67 -5.70
N ARG A 40 -2.34 0.81 -5.80
CA ARG A 40 -2.98 2.04 -6.26
C ARG A 40 -4.06 2.46 -5.27
N ILE A 41 -3.94 3.68 -4.78
CA ILE A 41 -4.98 4.32 -3.96
C ILE A 41 -5.71 5.32 -4.85
N GLU A 42 -6.92 4.94 -5.25
CA GLU A 42 -7.77 5.74 -6.13
C GLU A 42 -8.22 7.07 -5.49
N ARG A 43 -8.49 8.07 -6.33
CA ARG A 43 -8.92 9.42 -5.91
C ARG A 43 -10.12 9.43 -4.96
N ASN A 44 -11.03 8.48 -5.13
CA ASN A 44 -12.26 8.33 -4.34
C ASN A 44 -12.02 7.74 -2.94
N LYS A 45 -10.79 7.39 -2.54
CA LYS A 45 -10.46 6.81 -1.22
C LYS A 45 -9.54 7.74 -0.40
N PRO A 46 -9.99 8.94 0.01
CA PRO A 46 -9.14 9.84 0.78
C PRO A 46 -8.95 9.37 2.23
N PHE A 47 -8.02 10.03 2.93
CA PHE A 47 -7.71 9.79 4.34
C PHE A 47 -7.24 8.36 4.67
N ILE A 48 -6.50 7.73 3.76
CA ILE A 48 -5.82 6.45 4.04
C ILE A 48 -4.44 6.71 4.63
N THR A 49 -4.08 5.96 5.67
CA THR A 49 -2.73 5.90 6.22
C THR A 49 -2.20 4.48 6.17
N LEU A 50 -1.06 4.29 5.50
CA LEU A 50 -0.28 3.05 5.57
C LEU A 50 0.84 3.27 6.59
N LEU A 51 0.89 2.44 7.65
CA LEU A 51 1.90 2.61 8.70
C LEU A 51 2.44 1.31 9.26
N ARG A 52 3.66 1.40 9.80
CA ARG A 52 4.26 0.38 10.66
C ARG A 52 5.19 1.00 11.70
N ASP A 53 5.68 0.17 12.62
CA ASP A 53 6.75 0.52 13.56
C ASP A 53 8.09 0.65 12.80
N PRO A 54 8.92 1.67 13.08
CA PRO A 54 10.16 1.93 12.35
C PRO A 54 11.22 0.82 12.47
N LYS A 55 11.14 -0.07 13.48
CA LYS A 55 12.05 -1.21 13.60
C LYS A 55 11.63 -2.40 12.73
N ASN A 56 10.45 -2.32 12.11
CA ASN A 56 9.76 -3.43 11.47
C ASN A 56 9.12 -2.98 10.14
N MET A 57 9.85 -2.17 9.35
CA MET A 57 9.31 -1.60 8.11
C MET A 57 9.04 -2.71 7.07
N PRO A 58 7.86 -2.73 6.43
CA PRO A 58 7.57 -3.63 5.32
C PRO A 58 8.31 -3.19 4.05
N ASN A 59 8.58 -4.16 3.17
CA ASN A 59 9.11 -3.89 1.84
C ASN A 59 7.96 -4.00 0.83
N LEU A 60 7.69 -2.92 0.11
CA LEU A 60 6.70 -2.87 -0.96
C LEU A 60 7.50 -2.85 -2.27
N THR A 61 7.25 -3.82 -3.14
CA THR A 61 7.98 -3.99 -4.41
C THR A 61 7.02 -4.29 -5.55
N PHE A 62 7.39 -3.89 -6.77
CA PHE A 62 6.69 -4.28 -7.98
C PHE A 62 7.69 -4.39 -9.14
N ASP A 63 7.69 -5.53 -9.83
CA ASP A 63 8.60 -5.81 -10.96
C ASP A 63 7.98 -5.32 -12.28
N GLY A 64 7.62 -4.04 -12.35
CA GLY A 64 7.09 -3.44 -13.56
C GLY A 64 8.20 -2.83 -14.39
N THR A 65 8.62 -3.44 -15.50
CA THR A 65 9.60 -2.77 -16.39
C THR A 65 8.92 -1.64 -17.17
N ALA A 66 9.54 -0.46 -17.23
CA ALA A 66 9.04 0.67 -18.04
C ALA A 66 8.87 0.30 -19.53
N LYS A 67 9.61 -0.71 -19.99
CA LYS A 67 9.52 -1.29 -21.34
C LYS A 67 8.21 -2.06 -21.61
N GLN A 68 7.58 -2.61 -20.57
CA GLN A 68 6.29 -3.32 -20.67
C GLN A 68 5.08 -2.44 -20.35
N TYR A 69 5.22 -1.44 -19.48
CA TYR A 69 4.08 -0.75 -18.89
C TYR A 69 4.05 0.78 -19.10
N GLY A 70 5.16 1.41 -19.52
CA GLY A 70 5.31 2.87 -19.50
C GLY A 70 5.67 3.41 -18.10
N THR A 71 6.23 4.62 -18.03
CA THR A 71 6.92 5.17 -16.84
C THR A 71 6.03 5.35 -15.60
N ILE A 72 4.73 5.57 -15.78
CA ILE A 72 3.78 5.73 -14.66
C ILE A 72 3.37 4.37 -14.08
N ASP A 73 3.30 3.34 -14.92
CA ASP A 73 2.79 2.03 -14.53
C ASP A 73 3.86 1.07 -13.98
N SER A 74 5.14 1.48 -13.98
CA SER A 74 6.24 0.79 -13.29
C SER A 74 6.32 1.12 -11.80
N ALA A 75 5.57 2.12 -11.31
CA ALA A 75 5.59 2.52 -9.91
C ALA A 75 4.99 1.42 -9.01
N THR A 76 5.68 1.13 -7.90
CA THR A 76 5.22 0.20 -6.86
C THR A 76 4.00 0.71 -6.10
N LEU A 77 3.96 2.01 -5.80
CA LEU A 77 2.86 2.67 -5.10
C LEU A 77 2.43 3.93 -5.85
N ILE A 78 1.14 4.01 -6.18
CA ILE A 78 0.50 5.14 -6.85
C ILE A 78 -0.60 5.68 -5.93
N THR A 79 -0.57 6.98 -5.63
CA THR A 79 -1.58 7.64 -4.79
C THR A 79 -2.24 8.78 -5.53
N GLU A 80 -3.55 8.67 -5.76
CA GLU A 80 -4.35 9.70 -6.44
C GLU A 80 -5.37 10.37 -5.51
N CYS A 81 -5.43 9.92 -4.25
CA CYS A 81 -6.33 10.43 -3.23
C CYS A 81 -5.76 11.63 -2.47
N SER A 82 -6.66 12.42 -1.88
CA SER A 82 -6.28 13.48 -0.95
C SER A 82 -6.01 12.93 0.46
N TYR A 83 -5.09 13.56 1.19
CA TYR A 83 -4.76 13.27 2.60
C TYR A 83 -4.20 11.87 2.86
N PHE A 84 -3.51 11.29 1.88
CA PHE A 84 -2.70 10.09 2.08
C PHE A 84 -1.54 10.34 3.04
N VAL A 85 -1.23 9.35 3.89
CA VAL A 85 0.00 9.31 4.69
C VAL A 85 0.63 7.93 4.57
N GLY A 86 1.91 7.87 4.20
CA GLY A 86 2.75 6.67 4.32
C GLY A 86 3.85 6.93 5.33
N ALA A 87 4.00 6.07 6.34
CA ALA A 87 5.05 6.21 7.35
C ALA A 87 5.68 4.86 7.69
N ASN A 88 7.02 4.84 7.78
CA ASN A 88 7.81 3.65 8.11
C ASN A 88 7.57 2.50 7.12
N LEU A 89 7.73 2.79 5.83
CA LEU A 89 7.55 1.86 4.71
C LEU A 89 8.80 1.92 3.82
N ASN A 90 9.30 0.76 3.39
CA ASN A 90 10.34 0.69 2.37
C ASN A 90 9.65 0.51 1.02
N ILE A 91 9.71 1.51 0.14
CA ILE A 91 9.15 1.43 -1.21
C ILE A 91 10.32 1.24 -2.17
N GLU A 92 10.39 0.06 -2.76
CA GLU A 92 11.50 -0.35 -3.61
C GLU A 92 11.00 -0.65 -5.03
N HIS A 93 11.87 -0.37 -6.00
CA HIS A 93 11.67 -0.71 -7.40
C HIS A 93 12.94 -1.42 -7.87
N TYR A 94 12.81 -2.64 -8.39
CA TYR A 94 13.94 -3.37 -8.96
C TYR A 94 13.94 -3.15 -10.48
N SER A 95 14.99 -2.49 -10.97
CA SER A 95 15.25 -2.21 -12.39
C SER A 95 15.88 -3.39 -13.11
#